data_AF-A0A2N2LXU4-F1
#
_entry.id   AF-A0A2N2LXU4-F1
#
_cell.length_a   1.000
_cell.length_b   1.000
_cell.length_c   1.000
_cell.angle_alpha   90.00
_cell.angle_beta   90.00
_cell.angle_gamma   90.00
#
_symmetry.space_group_name_H-M   'P 1'
#
loop_
_entity.id
_entity.type
_entity.pdbx_description
1 polymer ?
#
loop_
_entity_poly.entity_id
_entity_poly.type
_entity_poly.pdbx_seq_one_letter_code
_entity_poly.pdbx_strand_id
1 'polypeptide(L)'
;MSIQKTIRQVFFLLFTIFTLLVLISCQQSFTQEPINRKTPLFEFAGDYENRMRVQETARQLVANQEDISTDQVTILSTEKQSWTDNCLGLPNANEICSEGKIEGYMIVLNGNDHIYEVHSDTTATSTRLRSVFDTNLSPQEQTVELLAKQLNIATTEILVQSVEPVDWTNSCLDMETNTNCADVIIPGFRIILEAHGQLFEYHTDQVASVIYGGIKEEAIGSDQEPIALNNYLTISMQRTYFNSTMVEQLLVSSDMIMVVSNNEGFEKNGLSLTESEKEQLINWKNSFNDTNFTVRDEKGKWETTVHLYGIGQEDLPEFGQEVLLNFVLELYASQASPDTK
;
A
#
# COMPACT_ATOMS: atom_id res chain seq x y z
N MET A 1 -12.01 77.89 47.80
CA MET A 1 -11.20 77.41 46.66
C MET A 1 -10.67 75.97 46.81
N SER A 2 -11.05 75.22 47.87
CA SER A 2 -10.57 73.82 48.09
C SER A 2 -11.55 72.75 47.62
N ILE A 3 -12.86 72.93 47.85
CA ILE A 3 -13.91 71.92 47.54
C ILE A 3 -14.09 71.65 46.03
N GLN A 4 -13.94 72.67 45.18
CA GLN A 4 -14.05 72.49 43.72
C GLN A 4 -12.89 71.68 43.12
N LYS A 5 -11.70 71.71 43.73
CA LYS A 5 -10.55 70.89 43.28
C LYS A 5 -10.79 69.41 43.59
N THR A 6 -11.31 69.11 44.77
CA THR A 6 -11.60 67.73 45.19
C THR A 6 -12.69 67.09 44.34
N ILE A 7 -13.77 67.83 44.04
CA ILE A 7 -14.85 67.33 43.17
C ILE A 7 -14.34 67.09 41.75
N ARG A 8 -13.51 67.99 41.21
CA ARG A 8 -12.94 67.84 39.87
C ARG A 8 -11.95 66.67 39.79
N GLN A 9 -11.18 66.42 40.85
CA GLN A 9 -10.28 65.26 40.92
C GLN A 9 -11.04 63.94 41.04
N VAL A 10 -12.12 63.89 41.84
CA VAL A 10 -12.96 62.69 41.98
C VAL A 10 -13.70 62.40 40.67
N PHE A 11 -14.21 63.42 39.97
CA PHE A 11 -14.83 63.23 38.66
C PHE A 11 -13.83 62.75 37.61
N PHE A 12 -12.59 63.25 37.63
CA PHE A 12 -11.55 62.80 36.71
C PHE A 12 -11.15 61.35 36.99
N LEU A 13 -11.05 60.95 38.27
CA LEU A 13 -10.74 59.58 38.68
C LEU A 13 -11.88 58.60 38.35
N LEU A 14 -13.14 59.00 38.53
CA LEU A 14 -14.29 58.18 38.14
C LEU A 14 -14.41 58.05 36.62
N PHE A 15 -14.13 59.13 35.88
CA PHE A 15 -14.14 59.09 34.42
C PHE A 15 -13.00 58.22 33.87
N THR A 16 -11.80 58.29 34.45
CA THR A 16 -10.68 57.42 34.03
C THR A 16 -10.94 55.95 34.35
N ILE A 17 -11.50 55.64 35.52
CA ILE A 17 -11.90 54.27 35.88
C ILE A 17 -13.02 53.75 34.95
N PHE A 18 -14.00 54.59 34.62
CA PHE A 18 -15.06 54.23 33.68
C PHE A 18 -14.52 54.00 32.27
N THR A 19 -13.59 54.81 31.78
CA THR A 19 -12.94 54.58 30.47
C THR A 19 -12.03 53.36 30.47
N LEU A 20 -11.37 53.01 31.59
CA LEU A 20 -10.59 51.78 31.69
C LEU A 20 -11.48 50.52 31.68
N LEU A 21 -12.66 50.58 32.32
CA LEU A 21 -13.62 49.47 32.32
C LEU A 21 -14.25 49.21 30.94
N VAL A 22 -14.41 50.23 30.10
CA VAL A 22 -14.96 50.10 28.74
C VAL A 22 -13.94 49.52 27.74
N LEU A 23 -12.63 49.60 28.02
CA LEU A 23 -11.59 49.09 27.11
C LEU A 23 -11.25 47.60 27.32
N ILE A 24 -11.78 46.94 28.35
CA ILE A 24 -11.53 45.50 28.63
C ILE A 24 -12.60 44.59 27.96
N SER A 25 -13.71 45.14 27.47
CA SER A 25 -14.85 44.38 26.94
C SER A 25 -14.79 44.06 25.44
N CYS A 26 -13.62 44.17 24.81
CA CYS A 26 -13.38 43.60 23.47
C CYS A 26 -12.20 42.63 23.50
N GLN A 27 -12.31 41.57 24.30
CA GLN A 27 -11.74 40.31 23.83
C GLN A 27 -12.65 39.82 22.73
N GLN A 28 -12.16 39.86 21.48
CA GLN A 28 -12.74 39.03 20.43
C GLN A 28 -12.78 37.63 21.01
N SER A 29 -13.99 37.14 21.29
CA SER A 29 -14.20 35.71 21.36
C SER A 29 -13.79 35.22 19.98
N PHE A 30 -12.54 34.75 19.86
CA PHE A 30 -12.25 33.68 18.94
C PHE A 30 -13.12 32.52 19.44
N THR A 31 -14.41 32.56 19.09
CA THR A 31 -15.12 31.33 18.82
C THR A 31 -14.33 30.76 17.66
N GLN A 32 -13.27 30.02 18.00
CA GLN A 32 -12.73 29.02 17.11
C GLN A 32 -13.98 28.36 16.54
N GLU A 33 -14.18 28.46 15.21
CA GLU A 33 -15.21 27.64 14.58
C GLU A 33 -15.06 26.27 15.20
N PRO A 34 -16.16 25.67 15.72
CA PRO A 34 -16.07 24.38 16.37
C PRO A 34 -15.23 23.53 15.45
N ILE A 35 -14.07 23.08 15.93
CA ILE A 35 -13.17 22.26 15.13
C ILE A 35 -14.09 21.23 14.52
N ASN A 36 -14.18 21.21 13.19
CA ASN A 36 -14.93 20.19 12.48
C ASN A 36 -14.14 18.89 12.63
N ARG A 37 -14.14 18.39 13.86
CA ARG A 37 -14.08 16.99 14.16
C ARG A 37 -15.33 16.49 13.45
N LYS A 38 -15.13 15.96 12.24
CA LYS A 38 -15.90 14.79 11.83
C LYS A 38 -15.68 13.77 12.93
N THR A 39 -16.40 13.92 14.03
CA THR A 39 -16.45 12.93 15.09
C THR A 39 -16.89 11.67 14.36
N PRO A 40 -16.05 10.62 14.32
CA PRO A 40 -16.47 9.34 13.78
C PRO A 40 -17.82 9.00 14.43
N LEU A 41 -18.75 8.48 13.64
CA LEU A 41 -20.04 7.95 14.11
C LEU A 41 -19.85 7.31 15.48
N PHE A 42 -20.59 7.83 16.46
CA PHE A 42 -20.50 7.51 17.88
C PHE A 42 -20.24 6.01 18.11
N GLU A 43 -18.97 5.64 18.33
CA GLU A 43 -18.63 4.31 18.79
C GLU A 43 -19.04 4.21 20.26
N PHE A 44 -19.84 3.22 20.61
CA PHE A 44 -20.18 2.98 22.01
C PHE A 44 -18.91 2.64 22.79
N ALA A 45 -18.78 3.12 24.03
CA ALA A 45 -17.60 2.85 24.86
C ALA A 45 -17.26 1.35 24.95
N GLY A 46 -18.28 0.49 24.98
CA GLY A 46 -18.09 -0.97 24.97
C GLY A 46 -17.50 -1.50 23.66
N ASP A 47 -17.86 -0.94 22.51
CA ASP A 47 -17.31 -1.33 21.21
C ASP A 47 -15.84 -0.93 21.09
N TYR A 48 -15.51 0.27 21.58
CA TYR A 48 -14.12 0.74 21.67
C TYR A 48 -13.27 -0.18 22.56
N GLU A 49 -13.74 -0.48 23.78
CA GLU A 49 -13.03 -1.38 24.70
C GLU A 49 -12.85 -2.79 24.12
N ASN A 50 -13.88 -3.30 23.44
CA ASN A 50 -13.84 -4.57 22.73
C ASN A 50 -12.80 -4.57 21.62
N ARG A 51 -12.80 -3.55 20.75
CA ARG A 51 -11.80 -3.42 19.68
C ARG A 51 -10.39 -3.35 20.25
N MET A 52 -10.15 -2.51 21.27
CA MET A 52 -8.83 -2.37 21.89
C MET A 52 -8.33 -3.69 22.49
N ARG A 53 -9.22 -4.44 23.16
CA ARG A 53 -8.90 -5.77 23.69
C ARG A 53 -8.54 -6.75 22.59
N VAL A 54 -9.36 -6.82 21.54
CA VAL A 54 -9.14 -7.72 20.42
C VAL A 54 -7.85 -7.38 19.67
N GLN A 55 -7.58 -6.10 19.45
CA GLN A 55 -6.33 -5.60 18.87
C GLN A 55 -5.11 -6.03 19.68
N GLU A 56 -5.16 -5.89 21.01
CA GLU A 56 -4.05 -6.31 21.87
C GLU A 56 -3.88 -7.82 21.91
N THR A 57 -4.97 -8.60 21.98
CA THR A 57 -4.90 -10.07 21.90
C THR A 57 -4.35 -10.53 20.55
N ALA A 58 -4.76 -9.91 19.45
CA ALA A 58 -4.26 -10.23 18.12
C ALA A 58 -2.75 -9.94 18.01
N ARG A 59 -2.28 -8.80 18.55
CA ARG A 59 -0.85 -8.48 18.62
C ARG A 59 -0.07 -9.50 19.45
N GLN A 60 -0.61 -9.95 20.58
CA GLN A 60 0.00 -10.99 21.39
C GLN A 60 0.08 -12.34 20.67
N LEU A 61 -0.96 -12.73 19.93
CA LEU A 61 -0.94 -13.97 19.14
C LEU A 61 0.16 -13.95 18.09
N VAL A 62 0.26 -12.87 17.31
CA VAL A 62 1.30 -12.71 16.30
C VAL A 62 2.68 -12.62 16.93
N ALA A 63 2.83 -11.85 18.02
CA ALA A 63 4.10 -11.73 18.73
C ALA A 63 4.61 -13.08 19.25
N ASN A 64 3.71 -13.91 19.79
CA ASN A 64 4.04 -15.27 20.24
C ASN A 64 4.36 -16.21 19.06
N GLN A 65 3.64 -16.07 17.95
CA GLN A 65 3.88 -16.87 16.74
C GLN A 65 5.27 -16.58 16.14
N GLU A 66 5.71 -15.33 16.23
CA GLU A 66 6.96 -14.81 15.65
C GLU A 66 8.13 -14.72 16.63
N ASP A 67 7.92 -15.06 17.91
CA ASP A 67 8.91 -14.90 19.00
C ASP A 67 9.49 -13.47 19.11
N ILE A 68 8.61 -12.47 19.07
CA ILE A 68 8.96 -11.04 19.17
C ILE A 68 8.19 -10.31 20.28
N SER A 69 8.61 -9.08 20.57
CA SER A 69 7.82 -8.20 21.44
C SER A 69 6.52 -7.79 20.75
N THR A 70 5.43 -7.67 21.51
CA THR A 70 4.15 -7.12 21.01
C THR A 70 4.35 -5.78 20.31
N ASP A 71 5.26 -4.93 20.79
CA ASP A 71 5.59 -3.61 20.23
C ASP A 71 6.16 -3.65 18.81
N GLN A 72 6.64 -4.82 18.37
CA GLN A 72 7.10 -5.05 17.01
C GLN A 72 5.97 -5.51 16.08
N VAL A 73 4.76 -5.76 16.62
CA VAL A 73 3.58 -6.12 15.83
C VAL A 73 2.76 -4.88 15.52
N THR A 74 2.59 -4.61 14.22
CA THR A 74 1.82 -3.49 13.70
C THR A 74 0.45 -3.97 13.27
N ILE A 75 -0.61 -3.30 13.71
CA ILE A 75 -1.96 -3.55 13.19
C ILE A 75 -2.10 -2.77 11.89
N LEU A 76 -2.43 -3.47 10.80
CA LEU A 76 -2.67 -2.90 9.48
C LEU A 76 -4.15 -2.58 9.27
N SER A 77 -5.05 -3.49 9.67
CA SER A 77 -6.49 -3.26 9.65
C SER A 77 -7.18 -3.88 10.86
N THR A 78 -8.35 -3.34 11.23
CA THR A 78 -9.26 -3.92 12.22
C THR A 78 -10.68 -3.63 11.80
N GLU A 79 -11.44 -4.67 11.50
CA GLU A 79 -12.78 -4.55 10.97
C GLU A 79 -13.75 -5.43 11.73
N LYS A 80 -14.97 -4.95 11.93
CA LYS A 80 -16.04 -5.78 12.49
C LYS A 80 -16.49 -6.77 11.42
N GLN A 81 -16.60 -8.04 11.81
CA GLN A 81 -16.96 -9.12 10.89
C GLN A 81 -17.96 -10.06 11.56
N SER A 82 -18.86 -10.64 10.76
CA SER A 82 -19.79 -11.67 11.22
C SER A 82 -19.41 -13.02 10.64
N TRP A 83 -19.07 -13.96 11.50
CA TRP A 83 -18.70 -15.33 11.14
C TRP A 83 -19.92 -16.23 11.08
N THR A 84 -19.86 -17.29 10.26
CA THR A 84 -20.94 -18.26 10.06
C THR A 84 -20.75 -19.55 10.86
N ASP A 85 -19.59 -19.73 11.48
CA ASP A 85 -19.23 -20.89 12.28
C ASP A 85 -18.33 -20.53 13.48
N ASN A 86 -18.21 -21.46 14.43
CA ASN A 86 -17.39 -21.30 15.64
C ASN A 86 -15.86 -21.43 15.42
N CYS A 87 -15.42 -21.76 14.21
CA CYS A 87 -14.04 -21.62 13.79
C CYS A 87 -13.77 -20.24 13.22
N LEU A 88 -14.74 -19.32 13.25
CA LEU A 88 -14.60 -17.96 12.75
C LEU A 88 -14.14 -17.96 11.28
N GLY A 89 -14.57 -18.93 10.47
CA GLY A 89 -14.14 -19.07 9.08
C GLY A 89 -12.69 -19.57 8.88
N LEU A 90 -11.97 -19.95 9.94
CA LEU A 90 -10.60 -20.49 9.90
C LEU A 90 -10.52 -21.87 10.59
N PRO A 91 -11.03 -22.94 9.96
CA PRO A 91 -10.92 -24.29 10.49
C PRO A 91 -9.47 -24.80 10.52
N ASN A 92 -9.06 -25.49 11.60
CA ASN A 92 -7.84 -26.29 11.55
C ASN A 92 -8.02 -27.55 10.70
N ALA A 93 -6.89 -28.20 10.34
CA ALA A 93 -6.91 -29.48 9.64
C ALA A 93 -7.74 -30.53 10.41
N ASN A 94 -8.78 -31.04 9.76
CA ASN A 94 -9.74 -32.01 10.28
C ASN A 94 -10.60 -31.52 11.47
N GLU A 95 -10.69 -30.21 11.70
CA GLU A 95 -11.62 -29.62 12.67
C GLU A 95 -13.04 -29.57 12.09
N ILE A 96 -14.05 -29.91 12.90
CA ILE A 96 -15.45 -29.76 12.53
C ILE A 96 -16.00 -28.51 13.21
N CYS A 97 -16.37 -27.52 12.39
CA CYS A 97 -16.92 -26.26 12.86
C CYS A 97 -18.44 -26.36 12.99
N SER A 98 -18.97 -25.90 14.11
CA SER A 98 -20.41 -25.81 14.35
C SER A 98 -20.94 -24.51 13.78
N GLU A 99 -22.00 -24.61 12.98
CA GLU A 99 -22.69 -23.45 12.40
C GLU A 99 -23.27 -22.54 13.49
N GLY A 100 -23.17 -21.23 13.27
CA GLY A 100 -23.72 -20.21 14.15
C GLY A 100 -23.20 -18.84 13.78
N LYS A 101 -24.09 -17.83 13.77
CA LYS A 101 -23.70 -16.44 13.53
C LYS A 101 -22.93 -15.90 14.73
N ILE A 102 -21.68 -15.48 14.55
CA ILE A 102 -20.81 -14.93 15.59
C ILE A 102 -20.32 -13.56 15.17
N GLU A 103 -20.69 -12.52 15.91
CA GLU A 103 -20.14 -11.17 15.70
C GLU A 103 -18.72 -11.09 16.26
N GLY A 104 -17.86 -10.35 15.56
CA GLY A 104 -16.44 -10.39 15.84
C GLY A 104 -15.64 -9.34 15.09
N TYR A 105 -14.35 -9.60 14.98
CA TYR A 105 -13.41 -8.77 14.26
C TYR A 105 -12.46 -9.60 13.42
N MET A 106 -12.13 -9.09 12.24
CA MET A 106 -11.00 -9.51 11.41
C MET A 106 -9.89 -8.47 11.58
N ILE A 107 -8.70 -8.92 11.93
CA ILE A 107 -7.55 -8.06 12.21
C ILE A 107 -6.41 -8.51 11.32
N VAL A 108 -5.88 -7.59 10.53
CA VAL A 108 -4.68 -7.83 9.72
C VAL A 108 -3.51 -7.20 10.46
N LEU A 109 -2.47 -7.98 10.72
CA LEU A 109 -1.29 -7.55 11.45
C LEU A 109 -0.03 -7.89 10.68
N ASN A 110 1.02 -7.11 10.88
CA ASN A 110 2.37 -7.42 10.49
C ASN A 110 3.20 -7.74 11.75
N GLY A 111 3.87 -8.89 11.79
CA GLY A 111 4.92 -9.21 12.75
C GLY A 111 6.11 -9.85 12.04
N ASN A 112 7.33 -9.34 12.25
CA ASN A 112 8.53 -9.77 11.52
C ASN A 112 8.35 -9.75 9.99
N ASP A 113 7.68 -8.73 9.47
CA ASP A 113 7.44 -8.59 8.04
C ASP A 113 6.57 -9.73 7.45
N HIS A 114 5.93 -10.53 8.31
CA HIS A 114 4.86 -11.44 7.97
C HIS A 114 3.48 -10.84 8.30
N ILE A 115 2.59 -10.79 7.30
CA ILE A 115 1.15 -10.61 7.40
C ILE A 115 0.44 -11.83 8.02
N TYR A 116 -0.35 -11.53 9.04
CA TYR A 116 -1.24 -12.43 9.73
C TYR A 116 -2.67 -11.91 9.66
N GLU A 117 -3.60 -12.84 9.49
CA GLU A 117 -5.02 -12.60 9.67
C GLU A 117 -5.44 -13.23 10.98
N VAL A 118 -5.96 -12.42 11.90
CA VAL A 118 -6.53 -12.87 13.17
C VAL A 118 -8.03 -12.65 13.13
N HIS A 119 -8.80 -13.72 13.31
CA HIS A 119 -10.24 -13.65 13.48
C HIS A 119 -10.57 -13.78 14.96
N SER A 120 -11.52 -12.98 15.42
CA SER A 120 -11.91 -12.94 16.82
C SER A 120 -13.42 -12.81 16.95
N ASP A 121 -13.99 -13.30 18.05
CA ASP A 121 -15.28 -12.78 18.53
C ASP A 121 -15.14 -11.34 19.09
N THR A 122 -16.26 -10.70 19.43
CA THR A 122 -16.24 -9.31 19.94
C THR A 122 -15.42 -9.09 21.21
N THR A 123 -15.10 -10.15 21.96
CA THR A 123 -14.44 -10.08 23.28
C THR A 123 -13.04 -10.68 23.31
N ALA A 124 -12.55 -11.21 22.18
CA ALA A 124 -11.34 -12.02 22.09
C ALA A 124 -11.38 -13.31 22.93
N THR A 125 -12.57 -13.85 23.22
CA THR A 125 -12.68 -15.13 23.94
C THR A 125 -12.29 -16.29 23.02
N SER A 126 -12.75 -16.23 21.77
CA SER A 126 -12.30 -17.09 20.68
C SER A 126 -11.48 -16.28 19.68
N THR A 127 -10.30 -16.78 19.34
CA THR A 127 -9.43 -16.21 18.31
C THR A 127 -8.85 -17.30 17.42
N ARG A 128 -8.63 -16.98 16.15
CA ARG A 128 -7.96 -17.83 15.17
C ARG A 128 -6.93 -17.00 14.44
N LEU A 129 -5.79 -17.59 14.17
CA LEU A 129 -4.71 -16.94 13.45
C LEU A 129 -4.39 -17.78 12.22
N ARG A 130 -4.23 -17.12 11.08
CA ARG A 130 -3.71 -17.69 9.86
C ARG A 130 -2.51 -16.85 9.41
N SER A 131 -1.39 -17.51 9.14
CA SER A 131 -0.33 -16.89 8.36
C SER A 131 -0.83 -16.76 6.93
N VAL A 132 -0.73 -15.56 6.36
CA VAL A 132 -1.14 -15.34 4.98
C VAL A 132 -0.10 -15.92 3.99
N PHE A 133 1.11 -16.29 4.46
CA PHE A 133 2.15 -16.90 3.63
C PHE A 133 2.04 -18.43 3.57
N ASP A 134 1.19 -18.91 2.68
CA ASP A 134 1.59 -20.03 1.82
C ASP A 134 2.00 -19.53 0.41
N THR A 135 1.88 -18.22 0.15
CA THR A 135 2.38 -17.54 -1.07
C THR A 135 3.16 -16.29 -0.69
N ASN A 136 4.42 -16.20 -1.09
CA ASN A 136 5.36 -15.11 -0.79
C ASN A 136 5.07 -13.78 -1.55
N LEU A 137 3.86 -13.59 -2.07
CA LEU A 137 3.49 -12.51 -2.99
C LEU A 137 2.30 -11.69 -2.45
N SER A 138 2.44 -10.37 -2.47
CA SER A 138 1.38 -9.40 -2.21
C SER A 138 0.24 -9.47 -3.26
N PRO A 139 -0.95 -8.92 -2.99
CA PRO A 139 -2.05 -8.89 -3.96
C PRO A 139 -1.67 -8.23 -5.30
N GLN A 140 -0.85 -7.18 -5.28
CA GLN A 140 -0.33 -6.58 -6.52
C GLN A 140 0.63 -7.52 -7.26
N GLU A 141 1.51 -8.24 -6.57
CA GLU A 141 2.42 -9.19 -7.22
C GLU A 141 1.65 -10.36 -7.82
N GLN A 142 0.63 -10.86 -7.13
CA GLN A 142 -0.24 -11.92 -7.65
C GLN A 142 -1.02 -11.48 -8.90
N THR A 143 -1.49 -10.23 -8.96
CA THR A 143 -2.18 -9.69 -10.16
C THR A 143 -1.21 -9.41 -11.31
N VAL A 144 0.02 -8.96 -11.04
CA VAL A 144 1.09 -8.81 -12.04
C VAL A 144 1.46 -10.17 -12.64
N GLU A 145 1.69 -11.20 -11.81
CA GLU A 145 1.95 -12.57 -12.27
C GLU A 145 0.79 -13.13 -13.09
N LEU A 146 -0.45 -12.87 -12.67
CA LEU A 146 -1.65 -13.27 -13.41
C LEU A 146 -1.69 -12.62 -14.80
N LEU A 147 -1.52 -11.30 -14.90
CA LEU A 147 -1.54 -10.59 -16.18
C LEU A 147 -0.37 -11.03 -17.08
N ALA A 148 0.83 -11.17 -16.52
CA ALA A 148 2.03 -11.61 -17.23
C ALA A 148 1.79 -12.98 -17.89
N LYS A 149 1.23 -13.91 -17.13
CA LYS A 149 0.85 -15.25 -17.63
C LYS A 149 -0.24 -15.19 -18.70
N GLN A 150 -1.24 -14.32 -18.52
CA GLN A 150 -2.34 -14.18 -19.48
C GLN A 150 -1.89 -13.59 -20.83
N LEU A 151 -0.96 -12.63 -20.80
CA LEU A 151 -0.37 -12.01 -21.99
C LEU A 151 0.87 -12.75 -22.54
N ASN A 152 1.40 -13.72 -21.78
CA ASN A 152 2.66 -14.40 -22.06
C ASN A 152 3.84 -13.42 -22.24
N ILE A 153 3.99 -12.53 -21.25
CA ILE A 153 5.03 -11.50 -21.15
C ILE A 153 5.77 -11.62 -19.82
N ALA A 154 6.93 -10.97 -19.67
CA ALA A 154 7.60 -10.89 -18.36
C ALA A 154 6.85 -9.90 -17.43
N THR A 155 6.89 -10.14 -16.12
CA THR A 155 6.28 -9.25 -15.11
C THR A 155 6.84 -7.84 -15.15
N THR A 156 8.09 -7.68 -15.59
CA THR A 156 8.79 -6.40 -15.74
C THR A 156 8.38 -5.62 -16.99
N GLU A 157 7.50 -6.18 -17.83
CA GLU A 157 6.83 -5.48 -18.93
C GLU A 157 5.54 -4.79 -18.47
N ILE A 158 5.10 -5.07 -17.23
CA ILE A 158 3.86 -4.57 -16.68
C ILE A 158 4.17 -3.39 -15.77
N LEU A 159 3.49 -2.27 -16.02
CA LEU A 159 3.55 -1.10 -15.16
C LEU A 159 2.42 -1.14 -14.14
N VAL A 160 2.74 -0.95 -12.86
CA VAL A 160 1.72 -0.82 -11.81
C VAL A 160 1.31 0.65 -11.75
N GLN A 161 0.17 0.98 -12.34
CA GLN A 161 -0.32 2.36 -12.42
C GLN A 161 -0.96 2.83 -11.11
N SER A 162 -1.74 1.96 -10.46
CA SER A 162 -2.28 2.24 -9.12
C SER A 162 -2.61 0.99 -8.34
N VAL A 163 -2.55 1.10 -7.01
CA VAL A 163 -3.01 0.11 -6.04
C VAL A 163 -3.81 0.86 -4.97
N GLU A 164 -5.13 0.76 -5.02
CA GLU A 164 -6.04 1.52 -4.16
C GLU A 164 -6.79 0.58 -3.22
N PRO A 165 -6.80 0.82 -1.89
CA PRO A 165 -7.65 0.07 -0.98
C PRO A 165 -9.13 0.41 -1.23
N VAL A 166 -9.97 -0.61 -1.35
CA VAL A 166 -11.41 -0.47 -1.62
C VAL A 166 -12.22 -1.40 -0.73
N ASP A 167 -13.34 -0.90 -0.20
CA ASP A 167 -14.38 -1.69 0.45
C ASP A 167 -15.44 -2.08 -0.59
N TRP A 168 -15.33 -3.29 -1.13
CA TRP A 168 -16.25 -3.82 -2.13
C TRP A 168 -17.62 -4.08 -1.54
N THR A 169 -18.69 -3.83 -2.28
CA THR A 169 -20.06 -3.95 -1.75
C THR A 169 -20.66 -5.36 -1.80
N ASN A 170 -20.01 -6.29 -2.52
CA ASN A 170 -20.46 -7.67 -2.67
C ASN A 170 -19.32 -8.68 -2.85
N SER A 171 -19.67 -9.97 -2.78
CA SER A 171 -18.72 -11.10 -2.91
C SER A 171 -18.10 -11.29 -4.30
N CYS A 172 -18.52 -10.51 -5.30
CA CYS A 172 -17.88 -10.43 -6.61
C CYS A 172 -16.97 -9.22 -6.74
N LEU A 173 -16.66 -8.55 -5.62
CA LEU A 173 -15.78 -7.41 -5.57
C LEU A 173 -16.25 -6.28 -6.50
N ASP A 174 -17.57 -6.05 -6.55
CA ASP A 174 -18.24 -5.08 -7.43
C ASP A 174 -18.00 -5.27 -8.94
N MET A 175 -17.53 -6.45 -9.34
CA MET A 175 -17.40 -6.82 -10.75
C MET A 175 -18.68 -7.45 -11.28
N GLU A 176 -19.00 -7.12 -12.53
CA GLU A 176 -20.07 -7.78 -13.27
C GLU A 176 -19.62 -9.22 -13.61
N THR A 177 -20.18 -10.20 -12.91
CA THR A 177 -19.94 -11.63 -13.17
C THR A 177 -21.24 -12.34 -13.53
N ASN A 178 -21.15 -13.51 -14.16
CA ASN A 178 -22.31 -14.36 -14.45
C ASN A 178 -22.85 -15.10 -13.19
N THR A 179 -22.38 -14.75 -12.00
CA THR A 179 -22.67 -15.44 -10.74
C THR A 179 -23.47 -14.52 -9.82
N ASN A 180 -24.36 -15.08 -9.00
CA ASN A 180 -25.04 -14.31 -7.97
C ASN A 180 -24.06 -13.99 -6.84
N CYS A 181 -23.80 -12.70 -6.63
CA CYS A 181 -22.92 -12.20 -5.59
C CYS A 181 -23.73 -11.97 -4.30
N ALA A 182 -23.16 -12.31 -3.14
CA ALA A 182 -23.75 -11.97 -1.86
C ALA A 182 -23.48 -10.50 -1.51
N ASP A 183 -24.46 -9.79 -0.97
CA ASP A 183 -24.29 -8.42 -0.46
C ASP A 183 -23.52 -8.46 0.86
N VAL A 184 -22.20 -8.22 0.79
CA VAL A 184 -21.28 -8.24 1.91
C VAL A 184 -20.14 -7.28 1.61
N ILE A 185 -19.72 -6.51 2.62
CA ILE A 185 -18.56 -5.65 2.48
C ILE A 185 -17.29 -6.49 2.56
N ILE A 186 -16.46 -6.45 1.51
CA ILE A 186 -15.17 -7.14 1.45
C ILE A 186 -14.10 -6.09 1.19
N PRO A 187 -13.16 -5.84 2.11
CA PRO A 187 -12.03 -4.99 1.81
C PRO A 187 -11.04 -5.69 0.90
N GLY A 188 -10.33 -4.90 0.12
CA GLY A 188 -9.24 -5.39 -0.70
C GLY A 188 -8.66 -4.27 -1.54
N PHE A 189 -8.25 -4.60 -2.77
CA PHE A 189 -7.52 -3.65 -3.62
C PHE A 189 -8.11 -3.58 -5.02
N ARG A 190 -8.26 -2.34 -5.51
CA ARG A 190 -8.39 -2.04 -6.94
C ARG A 190 -7.00 -1.77 -7.50
N ILE A 191 -6.59 -2.56 -8.47
CA ILE A 191 -5.25 -2.54 -9.03
C ILE A 191 -5.37 -2.23 -10.53
N ILE A 192 -4.68 -1.18 -10.97
CA ILE A 192 -4.59 -0.81 -12.38
C ILE A 192 -3.18 -1.15 -12.87
N LEU A 193 -3.11 -2.04 -13.84
CA LEU A 193 -1.87 -2.45 -14.50
C LEU A 193 -1.85 -1.91 -15.94
N GLU A 194 -0.68 -1.61 -16.47
CA GLU A 194 -0.49 -1.30 -17.88
C GLU A 194 0.45 -2.32 -18.51
N ALA A 195 0.08 -2.87 -19.66
CA ALA A 195 0.98 -3.67 -20.47
C ALA A 195 0.76 -3.35 -21.95
N HIS A 196 1.84 -3.17 -22.70
CA HIS A 196 1.82 -2.83 -24.13
C HIS A 196 0.90 -1.63 -24.47
N GLY A 197 0.87 -0.62 -23.59
CA GLY A 197 0.06 0.59 -23.75
C GLY A 197 -1.45 0.40 -23.49
N GLN A 198 -1.86 -0.74 -22.94
CA GLN A 198 -3.23 -1.03 -22.53
C GLN A 198 -3.35 -1.12 -21.02
N LEU A 199 -4.43 -0.57 -20.47
CA LEU A 199 -4.75 -0.64 -19.04
C LEU A 199 -5.64 -1.85 -18.73
N PHE A 200 -5.32 -2.54 -17.65
CA PHE A 200 -6.02 -3.69 -17.11
C PHE A 200 -6.40 -3.40 -15.66
N GLU A 201 -7.70 -3.49 -15.37
CA GLU A 201 -8.23 -3.27 -14.02
C GLU A 201 -8.52 -4.61 -13.35
N TYR A 202 -8.01 -4.77 -12.13
CA TYR A 202 -8.21 -5.94 -11.29
C TYR A 202 -8.81 -5.54 -9.94
N HIS A 203 -9.78 -6.32 -9.48
CA HIS A 203 -10.38 -6.21 -8.15
C HIS A 203 -10.04 -7.46 -7.37
N THR A 204 -9.49 -7.29 -6.16
CA THR A 204 -9.07 -8.39 -5.31
C THR A 204 -9.44 -8.16 -3.86
N ASP A 205 -9.57 -9.25 -3.08
CA ASP A 205 -9.60 -9.17 -1.61
C ASP A 205 -8.19 -8.84 -1.05
N GLN A 206 -8.07 -8.67 0.27
CA GLN A 206 -6.82 -8.27 0.93
C GLN A 206 -5.62 -9.21 0.71
N VAL A 207 -5.87 -10.45 0.29
CA VAL A 207 -4.83 -11.49 0.18
C VAL A 207 -4.71 -12.09 -1.22
N ALA A 208 -5.48 -11.57 -2.17
CA ALA A 208 -5.62 -12.12 -3.52
C ALA A 208 -6.05 -13.59 -3.58
N SER A 209 -6.93 -13.99 -2.66
CA SER A 209 -7.61 -15.29 -2.76
C SER A 209 -8.65 -15.29 -3.88
N VAL A 210 -9.21 -14.12 -4.20
CA VAL A 210 -10.14 -13.90 -5.31
C VAL A 210 -9.67 -12.69 -6.09
N ILE A 211 -9.46 -12.87 -7.40
CA ILE A 211 -9.11 -11.81 -8.34
C ILE A 211 -10.14 -11.80 -9.48
N TYR A 212 -10.81 -10.67 -9.69
CA TYR A 212 -11.67 -10.41 -10.84
C TYR A 212 -11.08 -9.31 -11.74
N GLY A 213 -11.49 -9.29 -13.00
CA GLY A 213 -11.04 -8.30 -13.99
C GLY A 213 -9.95 -8.81 -14.94
N GLY A 214 -9.11 -7.90 -15.42
CA GLY A 214 -8.04 -8.20 -16.37
C GLY A 214 -8.46 -8.18 -17.84
N ILE A 215 -7.91 -9.12 -18.62
CA ILE A 215 -8.15 -9.23 -20.07
C ILE A 215 -9.61 -9.59 -20.33
N LYS A 216 -10.33 -8.76 -21.09
CA LYS A 216 -11.64 -9.13 -21.62
C LYS A 216 -11.45 -10.22 -22.67
N GLU A 217 -12.25 -11.29 -22.62
CA GLU A 217 -12.10 -12.47 -23.49
C GLU A 217 -12.15 -12.14 -25.00
N GLU A 218 -12.77 -11.00 -25.35
CA GLU A 218 -12.85 -10.44 -26.70
C GLU A 218 -11.55 -9.74 -27.18
N ALA A 219 -10.59 -9.48 -26.28
CA ALA A 219 -9.30 -8.85 -26.55
C ALA A 219 -8.17 -9.89 -26.80
N ILE A 220 -8.45 -11.19 -26.66
CA ILE A 220 -7.55 -12.29 -27.02
C ILE A 220 -7.60 -12.47 -28.54
N GLY A 221 -7.17 -11.44 -29.25
CA GLY A 221 -7.29 -11.33 -30.70
C GLY A 221 -6.10 -10.61 -31.29
N SER A 222 -4.90 -11.15 -31.10
CA SER A 222 -3.80 -10.82 -32.02
C SER A 222 -2.75 -11.92 -32.05
N ASP A 223 -2.64 -12.59 -33.19
CA ASP A 223 -1.45 -13.31 -33.64
C ASP A 223 -0.30 -12.30 -33.95
N GLN A 224 -0.10 -11.28 -33.10
CA GLN A 224 1.08 -10.45 -33.20
C GLN A 224 2.22 -11.17 -32.50
N GLU A 225 3.20 -11.57 -33.30
CA GLU A 225 4.48 -12.04 -32.80
C GLU A 225 5.00 -11.03 -31.76
N PRO A 226 5.41 -11.47 -30.55
CA PRO A 226 5.86 -10.58 -29.50
C PRO A 226 6.93 -9.65 -30.04
N ILE A 227 6.70 -8.35 -29.96
CA ILE A 227 7.70 -7.37 -30.33
C ILE A 227 8.86 -7.55 -29.34
N ALA A 228 10.05 -7.91 -29.83
CA ALA A 228 11.20 -8.10 -28.96
C ALA A 228 11.52 -6.78 -28.22
N LEU A 229 11.31 -6.78 -26.90
CA LEU A 229 11.41 -5.58 -26.07
C LEU A 229 12.80 -5.00 -26.00
N ASN A 230 13.84 -5.81 -26.21
CA ASN A 230 15.21 -5.34 -26.35
C ASN A 230 15.41 -4.31 -27.49
N ASN A 231 14.44 -4.16 -28.41
CA ASN A 231 14.44 -3.07 -29.39
C ASN A 231 14.03 -1.71 -28.81
N TYR A 232 13.34 -1.69 -27.66
CA TYR A 232 12.74 -0.50 -27.06
C TYR A 232 13.23 -0.22 -25.66
N LEU A 233 13.64 -1.26 -24.92
CA LEU A 233 14.11 -1.20 -23.56
C LEU A 233 15.57 -1.68 -23.49
N THR A 234 16.28 -1.09 -22.54
CA THR A 234 17.65 -1.46 -22.17
C THR A 234 17.63 -2.10 -20.78
N ILE A 235 16.95 -1.45 -19.83
CA ILE A 235 16.78 -1.98 -18.49
C ILE A 235 15.45 -1.50 -17.90
N SER A 236 14.80 -2.35 -17.11
CA SER A 236 13.70 -1.94 -16.23
C SER A 236 13.96 -2.40 -14.80
N MET A 237 13.40 -1.66 -13.85
CA MET A 237 13.36 -2.00 -12.44
C MET A 237 11.96 -1.73 -11.91
N GLN A 238 11.46 -2.66 -11.10
CA GLN A 238 10.28 -2.49 -10.28
C GLN A 238 10.62 -2.86 -8.85
N ARG A 239 10.35 -1.96 -7.91
CA ARG A 239 10.52 -2.20 -6.48
C ARG A 239 9.20 -2.09 -5.76
N THR A 240 8.81 -3.16 -5.08
CA THR A 240 7.60 -3.27 -4.27
C THR A 240 7.97 -3.27 -2.79
N TYR A 241 7.05 -2.79 -1.95
CA TYR A 241 7.21 -2.74 -0.51
C TYR A 241 6.12 -3.58 0.15
N PHE A 242 6.47 -4.61 0.92
CA PHE A 242 5.47 -5.54 1.45
C PHE A 242 4.53 -4.92 2.49
N ASN A 243 4.95 -3.80 3.11
CA ASN A 243 4.20 -3.10 4.15
C ASN A 243 3.50 -1.83 3.63
N SER A 244 3.47 -1.62 2.31
CA SER A 244 2.88 -0.45 1.67
C SER A 244 2.27 -0.82 0.32
N THR A 245 1.41 0.03 -0.22
CA THR A 245 0.99 -0.06 -1.62
C THR A 245 2.01 0.54 -2.57
N MET A 246 3.07 1.19 -2.07
CA MET A 246 4.07 1.89 -2.89
C MET A 246 4.82 0.93 -3.83
N VAL A 247 4.89 1.32 -5.10
CA VAL A 247 5.68 0.67 -6.15
C VAL A 247 6.53 1.72 -6.82
N GLU A 248 7.85 1.56 -6.80
CA GLU A 248 8.80 2.39 -7.53
C GLU A 248 9.16 1.70 -8.84
N GLN A 249 9.26 2.48 -9.92
CA GLN A 249 9.57 1.96 -11.24
C GLN A 249 10.63 2.83 -11.92
N LEU A 250 11.52 2.17 -12.65
CA LEU A 250 12.50 2.80 -13.53
C LEU A 250 12.52 2.07 -14.86
N LEU A 251 12.49 2.83 -15.95
CA LEU A 251 12.62 2.33 -17.30
C LEU A 251 13.73 3.11 -18.00
N VAL A 252 14.64 2.40 -18.66
CA VAL A 252 15.57 2.99 -19.62
C VAL A 252 15.30 2.41 -20.99
N SER A 253 14.97 3.29 -21.92
CA SER A 253 14.72 2.92 -23.32
C SER A 253 16.01 2.51 -24.05
N SER A 254 15.87 1.93 -25.24
CA SER A 254 16.97 1.66 -26.18
C SER A 254 17.72 2.93 -26.58
N ASP A 255 17.01 4.07 -26.64
CA ASP A 255 17.56 5.40 -26.94
C ASP A 255 18.17 6.09 -25.71
N MET A 256 18.36 5.35 -24.60
CA MET A 256 18.99 5.82 -23.36
C MET A 256 18.27 6.99 -22.68
N ILE A 257 16.95 7.09 -22.92
CA ILE A 257 16.07 7.98 -22.18
C ILE A 257 15.52 7.22 -20.97
N MET A 258 15.67 7.82 -19.79
CA MET A 258 15.20 7.27 -18.54
C MET A 258 13.85 7.90 -18.11
N VAL A 259 13.00 7.05 -17.56
CA VAL A 259 11.77 7.39 -16.86
C VAL A 259 11.85 6.78 -15.47
N VAL A 260 11.45 7.56 -14.45
CA VAL A 260 11.23 7.06 -13.10
C VAL A 260 9.84 7.46 -12.64
N SER A 261 9.16 6.55 -11.97
CA SER A 261 7.81 6.78 -11.47
C SER A 261 7.52 6.00 -10.21
N ASN A 262 6.43 6.35 -9.54
CA ASN A 262 5.78 5.49 -8.57
C ASN A 262 4.25 5.53 -8.75
N ASN A 263 3.56 4.57 -8.14
CA ASN A 263 2.10 4.49 -8.17
C ASN A 263 1.39 5.46 -7.19
N GLU A 264 2.12 6.39 -6.57
CA GLU A 264 1.59 7.47 -5.73
C GLU A 264 1.59 8.83 -6.47
N GLY A 265 1.84 8.81 -7.78
CA GLY A 265 1.80 10.00 -8.64
C GLY A 265 3.13 10.74 -8.81
N PHE A 266 4.25 10.16 -8.37
CA PHE A 266 5.58 10.62 -8.77
C PHE A 266 5.89 10.13 -10.19
N GLU A 267 6.29 11.04 -11.08
CA GLU A 267 6.75 10.69 -12.42
C GLU A 267 7.76 11.74 -12.92
N LYS A 268 8.87 11.29 -13.47
CA LYS A 268 9.86 12.13 -14.17
C LYS A 268 10.31 11.45 -15.45
N ASN A 269 10.07 12.12 -16.57
CA ASN A 269 10.33 11.59 -17.91
C ASN A 269 11.41 12.39 -18.62
N GLY A 270 12.00 11.79 -19.68
CA GLY A 270 12.99 12.47 -20.50
C GLY A 270 14.32 12.68 -19.78
N LEU A 271 14.60 11.89 -18.75
CA LEU A 271 15.82 12.03 -17.95
C LEU A 271 17.02 11.51 -18.75
N SER A 272 18.07 12.32 -18.79
CA SER A 272 19.30 11.98 -19.49
C SER A 272 20.27 11.28 -18.55
N LEU A 273 20.76 10.13 -18.99
CA LEU A 273 21.89 9.45 -18.35
C LEU A 273 23.19 10.20 -18.64
N THR A 274 24.15 10.09 -17.73
CA THR A 274 25.54 10.51 -17.96
C THR A 274 26.19 9.63 -19.04
N GLU A 275 27.26 10.11 -19.66
CA GLU A 275 27.96 9.33 -20.68
C GLU A 275 28.53 8.00 -20.13
N SER A 276 28.99 8.00 -18.87
CA SER A 276 29.48 6.78 -18.21
C SER A 276 28.37 5.75 -18.00
N GLU A 277 27.18 6.19 -17.56
CA GLU A 277 26.01 5.30 -17.36
C GLU A 277 25.53 4.71 -18.70
N LYS A 278 25.52 5.53 -19.76
CA LYS A 278 25.19 5.07 -21.12
C LYS A 278 26.17 4.01 -21.60
N GLU A 279 27.48 4.28 -21.51
CA GLU A 279 28.52 3.33 -21.91
C GLU A 279 28.39 2.01 -21.15
N GLN A 280 28.15 2.07 -19.84
CA GLN A 280 27.97 0.89 -19.00
C GLN A 280 26.75 0.06 -19.41
N LEU A 281 25.59 0.70 -19.62
CA LEU A 281 24.38 0.02 -20.08
C LEU A 281 24.52 -0.57 -21.48
N ILE A 282 25.18 0.13 -22.40
CA ILE A 282 25.49 -0.37 -23.75
C ILE A 282 26.37 -1.63 -23.66
N ASN A 283 27.40 -1.60 -22.81
CA ASN A 283 28.28 -2.74 -22.62
C ASN A 283 27.52 -3.94 -22.07
N TRP A 284 26.74 -3.76 -21.00
CA TRP A 284 25.92 -4.83 -20.43
C TRP A 284 24.90 -5.40 -21.42
N LYS A 285 24.19 -4.53 -22.15
CA LYS A 285 23.22 -4.95 -23.17
C LYS A 285 23.86 -5.81 -24.26
N ASN A 286 25.08 -5.47 -24.69
CA ASN A 286 25.78 -6.22 -25.75
C ASN A 286 26.46 -7.50 -25.26
N SER A 287 26.84 -7.57 -23.97
CA SER A 287 27.51 -8.74 -23.40
C SER A 287 26.54 -9.83 -22.97
N PHE A 288 25.51 -9.44 -22.22
CA PHE A 288 24.62 -10.39 -21.55
C PHE A 288 23.37 -10.72 -22.36
N ASN A 289 22.84 -11.92 -22.14
CA ASN A 289 21.53 -12.30 -22.62
C ASN A 289 20.41 -11.50 -21.93
N ASP A 290 19.22 -11.57 -22.51
CA ASP A 290 17.99 -11.11 -21.88
C ASP A 290 17.78 -11.86 -20.56
N THR A 291 17.74 -11.12 -19.45
CA THR A 291 17.75 -11.71 -18.12
C THR A 291 17.03 -10.82 -17.12
N ASN A 292 16.25 -11.44 -16.24
CA ASN A 292 15.68 -10.77 -15.08
C ASN A 292 16.03 -11.54 -13.82
N PHE A 293 16.10 -10.82 -12.71
CA PHE A 293 16.31 -11.38 -11.39
C PHE A 293 15.58 -10.54 -10.35
N THR A 294 15.27 -11.19 -9.24
CA THR A 294 14.53 -10.60 -8.14
C THR A 294 15.37 -10.68 -6.89
N VAL A 295 15.61 -9.54 -6.25
CA VAL A 295 16.30 -9.45 -4.97
C VAL A 295 15.31 -9.01 -3.91
N ARG A 296 15.24 -9.80 -2.85
CA ARG A 296 14.45 -9.51 -1.66
C ARG A 296 15.36 -9.06 -0.53
N ASP A 297 14.96 -8.01 0.18
CA ASP A 297 15.60 -7.61 1.43
C ASP A 297 15.67 -8.79 2.41
N GLU A 298 16.74 -8.89 3.20
CA GLU A 298 16.92 -9.94 4.22
C GLU A 298 15.77 -9.96 5.24
N LYS A 299 15.14 -8.80 5.44
CA LYS A 299 13.98 -8.65 6.33
C LYS A 299 12.66 -8.72 5.61
N GLY A 300 12.64 -9.00 4.30
CA GLY A 300 11.40 -9.09 3.54
C GLY A 300 10.58 -7.79 3.56
N LYS A 301 11.22 -6.61 3.58
CA LYS A 301 10.51 -5.32 3.59
C LYS A 301 10.19 -4.81 2.19
N TRP A 302 11.06 -5.13 1.25
CA TRP A 302 10.91 -4.78 -0.15
C TRP A 302 11.49 -5.88 -1.02
N GLU A 303 11.02 -5.91 -2.25
CA GLU A 303 11.53 -6.74 -3.31
C GLU A 303 11.79 -5.87 -4.53
N THR A 304 12.91 -6.10 -5.21
CA THR A 304 13.25 -5.40 -6.45
C THR A 304 13.49 -6.42 -7.55
N THR A 305 12.69 -6.33 -8.60
CA THR A 305 12.91 -7.06 -9.83
C THR A 305 13.62 -6.14 -10.82
N VAL A 306 14.72 -6.62 -11.40
CA VAL A 306 15.48 -5.92 -12.44
C VAL A 306 15.47 -6.78 -13.68
N HIS A 307 15.20 -6.19 -14.84
CA HIS A 307 15.29 -6.83 -16.14
C HIS A 307 16.30 -6.10 -17.02
N LEU A 308 17.40 -6.77 -17.36
CA LEU A 308 18.32 -6.36 -18.41
C LEU A 308 17.87 -6.96 -19.74
N TYR A 309 17.44 -6.11 -20.67
CA TYR A 309 17.02 -6.51 -22.02
C TYR A 309 18.24 -6.68 -22.94
N GLY A 310 19.07 -7.67 -22.60
CA GLY A 310 20.32 -7.99 -23.28
C GLY A 310 20.13 -8.58 -24.69
N ILE A 311 21.13 -8.36 -25.54
CA ILE A 311 21.24 -8.94 -26.89
C ILE A 311 22.53 -9.76 -27.07
N GLY A 312 23.29 -9.90 -25.99
CA GLY A 312 24.51 -10.69 -25.94
C GLY A 312 24.25 -12.19 -25.81
N GLN A 313 25.29 -12.90 -25.38
CA GLN A 313 25.27 -14.37 -25.27
C GLN A 313 25.75 -14.86 -23.90
N GLU A 314 26.30 -13.98 -23.07
CA GLU A 314 26.80 -14.34 -21.75
C GLU A 314 25.66 -14.33 -20.73
N ASP A 315 25.70 -15.26 -19.78
CA ASP A 315 24.80 -15.22 -18.62
C ASP A 315 25.29 -14.14 -17.65
N LEU A 316 24.37 -13.35 -17.09
CA LEU A 316 24.70 -12.36 -16.04
C LEU A 316 25.03 -13.10 -14.72
N PRO A 317 26.29 -13.06 -14.24
CA PRO A 317 26.67 -13.73 -13.00
C PRO A 317 26.04 -13.04 -11.78
N GLU A 318 25.92 -13.75 -10.65
CA GLU A 318 25.33 -13.24 -9.40
C GLU A 318 25.94 -11.91 -8.93
N PHE A 319 27.27 -11.79 -8.93
CA PHE A 319 27.94 -10.51 -8.64
C PHE A 319 27.55 -9.39 -9.62
N GLY A 320 27.30 -9.73 -10.89
CA GLY A 320 26.78 -8.80 -11.89
C GLY A 320 25.35 -8.35 -11.59
N GLN A 321 24.51 -9.24 -11.05
CA GLN A 321 23.15 -8.91 -10.59
C GLN A 321 23.19 -7.90 -9.44
N GLU A 322 24.07 -8.07 -8.46
CA GLU A 322 24.26 -7.10 -7.36
C GLU A 322 24.70 -5.73 -7.87
N VAL A 323 25.64 -5.69 -8.82
CA VAL A 323 26.11 -4.43 -9.43
C VAL A 323 24.98 -3.77 -10.21
N LEU A 324 24.20 -4.54 -10.97
CA LEU A 324 23.10 -4.02 -11.75
C LEU A 324 21.97 -3.48 -10.86
N LEU A 325 21.65 -4.18 -9.77
CA LEU A 325 20.68 -3.73 -8.76
C LEU A 325 21.11 -2.39 -8.16
N ASN A 326 22.35 -2.29 -7.69
CA ASN A 326 22.86 -1.04 -7.11
C ASN A 326 22.81 0.10 -8.13
N PHE A 327 23.18 -0.17 -9.38
CA PHE A 327 23.13 0.81 -10.46
C PHE A 327 21.72 1.38 -10.66
N VAL A 328 20.69 0.53 -10.79
CA VAL A 328 19.31 1.02 -11.00
C VAL A 328 18.73 1.71 -9.76
N LEU A 329 19.10 1.26 -8.56
CA LEU A 329 18.69 1.92 -7.32
C LEU A 329 19.33 3.32 -7.19
N GLU A 330 20.60 3.47 -7.54
CA GLU A 330 21.29 4.77 -7.55
C GLU A 330 20.68 5.72 -8.59
N LEU A 331 20.38 5.21 -9.79
CA LEU A 331 19.70 6.00 -10.82
C LEU A 331 18.35 6.52 -10.30
N TYR A 332 17.51 5.66 -9.74
CA TYR A 332 16.22 6.06 -9.19
C TYR A 332 16.39 7.06 -8.03
N ALA A 333 17.25 6.76 -7.07
CA ALA A 333 17.50 7.60 -5.89
C ALA A 333 18.10 8.97 -6.23
N SER A 334 18.81 9.11 -7.35
CA SER A 334 19.31 10.41 -7.82
C SER A 334 18.17 11.36 -8.25
N GLN A 335 17.00 10.80 -8.56
CA GLN A 335 15.85 11.52 -9.10
C GLN A 335 14.74 11.70 -8.07
N ALA A 336 14.51 10.68 -7.22
CA ALA A 336 13.67 10.80 -6.04
C ALA A 336 14.37 11.72 -5.02
N SER A 337 13.68 12.75 -4.53
CA SER A 337 14.26 13.82 -3.70
C SER A 337 15.06 13.29 -2.48
N PRO A 338 16.08 14.01 -1.94
CA PRO A 338 16.97 13.51 -0.88
C PRO A 338 16.34 13.31 0.52
N ASP A 339 15.04 13.49 0.69
CA ASP A 339 14.36 13.43 2.01
C ASP A 339 14.05 12.00 2.48
N THR A 340 14.51 10.98 1.76
CA THR A 340 14.35 9.55 2.12
C THR A 340 15.68 8.78 2.07
N LYS A 341 16.75 9.34 2.66
CA LYS A 341 17.98 8.60 3.01
C LYS A 341 17.94 8.05 4.43
#